data_AF-A0A352Z0Q7-F1
#
_entry.id   AF-A0A352Z0Q7-F1
#
_cell.length_a   1.000
_cell.length_b   1.000
_cell.length_c   1.000
_cell.angle_alpha   90.00
_cell.angle_beta   90.00
_cell.angle_gamma   90.00
#
_symmetry.space_group_name_H-M   'P 1'
#
loop_
_entity.id
_entity.type
_entity.pdbx_description
1 polymer ?
#
loop_
_entity_poly.entity_id
_entity_poly.type
_entity_poly.pdbx_seq_one_letter_code
_entity_poly.pdbx_strand_id
1 'polypeptide(L)'
;MVFIGYQNLNILHMQKILLLVSSLLLGISVYPQKYGLTSPDGKLTAGIEIDNGIFVALLKGRNAVIWLGNISLENYYVPEMNPGFRVQRISNRSVNETVNPEIREKESAYVNSYNELEIKFKSNFAVTFRLFNEGLAYRFTISGKDSLRIVKENLDLYFETGDSLRFQSSETFNSAYETPYEHQRVKEIKTGRLISLPLLVEKTDGTFIMVTESDLYDYPMGQGTRAHSMALFVVLSSPLTMLPDSPSDYYREKECTDFIRRIPVVWDETRLIEGKMARYTVIARRSGNEWFVGAITDWNGRSIDLLTDFLVEGRYRLEEIQDGINADKRAEDYKRIETEFGAGDILKLHLAPGGGWVARIVPM
;
A
#
# COMPACT_ATOMS: atom_id res chain seq x y z
N MET A 1 33.46 81.22 -41.47
CA MET A 1 33.92 80.13 -42.34
C MET A 1 35.41 79.95 -42.11
N VAL A 2 35.79 78.83 -41.47
CA VAL A 2 37.13 78.18 -41.39
C VAL A 2 36.98 77.16 -40.27
N PHE A 3 37.25 75.89 -40.56
CA PHE A 3 37.33 74.83 -39.55
C PHE A 3 38.72 74.85 -38.90
N ILE A 4 38.79 74.64 -37.58
CA ILE A 4 40.01 74.25 -36.89
C ILE A 4 39.70 72.91 -36.21
N GLY A 5 40.43 71.86 -36.62
CA GLY A 5 40.23 70.51 -36.10
C GLY A 5 40.78 70.33 -34.69
N TYR A 6 40.14 69.46 -33.91
CA TYR A 6 40.71 68.93 -32.67
C TYR A 6 41.16 67.47 -32.86
N GLN A 7 42.11 67.08 -32.01
CA GLN A 7 43.06 66.00 -32.28
C GLN A 7 42.53 64.57 -32.12
N ASN A 8 43.28 63.64 -32.72
CA ASN A 8 43.20 62.20 -32.50
C ASN A 8 43.17 61.84 -31.00
N LEU A 9 42.15 61.09 -30.56
CA LEU A 9 42.26 60.21 -29.39
C LEU A 9 42.04 58.74 -29.80
N ASN A 10 42.91 57.88 -29.28
CA ASN A 10 43.12 56.48 -29.68
C ASN A 10 41.85 55.59 -29.75
N ILE A 11 41.48 55.19 -30.96
CA ILE A 11 40.43 54.18 -31.22
C ILE A 11 40.79 52.78 -30.66
N LEU A 12 42.07 52.49 -30.38
CA LEU A 12 42.53 51.17 -29.93
C LEU A 12 42.17 50.76 -28.48
N HIS A 13 41.68 51.67 -27.62
CA HIS A 13 41.30 51.30 -26.25
C HIS A 13 39.84 50.85 -26.10
N MET A 14 38.97 51.20 -27.05
CA MET A 14 37.53 50.95 -26.90
C MET A 14 37.09 49.53 -27.32
N GLN A 15 37.92 48.81 -28.09
CA GLN A 15 37.66 47.42 -28.48
C GLN A 15 38.08 46.37 -27.43
N LYS A 16 38.94 46.71 -26.46
CA LYS A 16 39.34 45.78 -25.38
C LYS A 16 38.41 45.76 -24.18
N ILE A 17 37.58 46.79 -23.99
CA ILE A 17 36.58 46.85 -22.91
C ILE A 17 35.25 46.20 -23.35
N LEU A 18 34.90 46.28 -24.64
CA LEU A 18 33.70 45.62 -25.17
C LEU A 18 33.80 44.08 -25.24
N LEU A 19 35.01 43.53 -25.14
CA LEU A 19 35.30 42.08 -25.15
C LEU A 19 35.45 41.46 -23.75
N LEU A 20 35.30 42.24 -22.68
CA LEU A 20 35.43 41.77 -21.28
C LEU A 20 34.09 41.71 -20.52
N VAL A 21 32.97 42.01 -21.19
CA VAL A 21 31.62 41.99 -20.59
C VAL A 21 30.74 40.85 -21.14
N SER A 22 31.16 40.18 -22.23
CA SER A 22 30.42 39.06 -22.83
C SER A 22 30.75 37.67 -22.24
N SER A 23 31.60 37.59 -21.21
CA SER A 23 32.09 36.31 -20.65
C SER A 23 31.58 36.02 -19.23
N LEU A 24 30.58 36.74 -18.72
CA LEU A 24 30.02 36.55 -17.37
C LEU A 24 28.49 36.34 -17.35
N LEU A 25 27.94 35.74 -18.40
CA LEU A 25 26.60 35.14 -18.41
C LEU A 25 26.64 33.66 -18.84
N LEU A 26 27.62 32.92 -18.31
CA LEU A 26 27.46 31.48 -18.13
C LEU A 26 26.46 31.28 -16.98
N GLY A 27 25.17 31.40 -17.30
CA GLY A 27 24.12 30.87 -16.44
C GLY A 27 24.41 29.39 -16.25
N ILE A 28 24.66 28.98 -15.00
CA ILE A 28 24.81 27.57 -14.66
C ILE A 28 23.42 26.96 -14.76
N SER A 29 23.08 26.48 -15.95
CA SER A 29 21.97 25.56 -16.16
C SER A 29 22.27 24.30 -15.35
N VAL A 30 21.78 24.25 -14.11
CA VAL A 30 21.73 23.00 -13.35
C VAL A 30 20.72 22.12 -14.08
N TYR A 31 21.23 21.23 -14.92
CA TYR A 31 20.37 20.25 -15.58
C TYR A 31 19.86 19.27 -14.52
N PRO A 32 18.55 18.96 -14.51
CA PRO A 32 17.99 17.99 -13.59
C PRO A 32 18.69 16.64 -13.76
N GLN A 33 19.11 16.04 -12.64
CA GLN A 33 19.78 14.75 -12.65
C GLN A 33 18.74 13.64 -12.78
N LYS A 34 18.81 12.87 -13.86
CA LYS A 34 17.82 11.82 -14.18
C LYS A 34 18.39 10.43 -13.97
N TYR A 35 17.63 9.59 -13.28
CA TYR A 35 17.94 8.19 -12.98
C TYR A 35 16.77 7.32 -13.40
N GLY A 36 17.05 6.05 -13.70
CA GLY A 36 16.04 5.08 -14.12
C GLY A 36 16.15 3.80 -13.31
N LEU A 37 15.01 3.19 -13.02
CA LEU A 37 14.88 1.89 -12.37
C LEU A 37 13.83 1.07 -13.15
N THR A 38 14.03 -0.23 -13.27
CA THR A 38 13.17 -1.14 -14.04
C THR A 38 12.78 -2.33 -13.17
N SER A 39 11.55 -2.84 -13.26
CA SER A 39 11.13 -4.05 -12.52
C SER A 39 11.91 -5.30 -12.96
N PRO A 40 12.02 -6.36 -12.12
CA PRO A 40 12.62 -7.63 -12.52
C PRO A 40 12.07 -8.24 -13.81
N ASP A 41 10.77 -8.07 -14.09
CA ASP A 41 10.10 -8.54 -15.30
C ASP A 41 10.13 -7.56 -16.50
N GLY A 42 10.72 -6.37 -16.31
CA GLY A 42 10.80 -5.32 -17.34
C GLY A 42 9.51 -4.57 -17.67
N LYS A 43 8.37 -4.86 -17.02
CA LYS A 43 7.07 -4.25 -17.36
C LYS A 43 6.85 -2.87 -16.75
N LEU A 44 7.43 -2.59 -15.58
CA LEU A 44 7.40 -1.28 -14.92
C LEU A 44 8.76 -0.59 -15.03
N THR A 45 8.73 0.73 -15.21
CA THR A 45 9.92 1.58 -15.06
C THR A 45 9.60 2.80 -14.20
N ALA A 46 10.54 3.19 -13.35
CA ALA A 46 10.49 4.45 -12.60
C ALA A 46 11.57 5.38 -13.13
N GLY A 47 11.17 6.57 -13.60
CA GLY A 47 12.07 7.67 -13.92
C GLY A 47 12.15 8.61 -12.72
N ILE A 48 13.32 8.74 -12.10
CA ILE A 48 13.56 9.62 -10.95
C ILE A 48 14.30 10.87 -11.44
N GLU A 49 13.76 12.04 -11.14
CA GLU A 49 14.33 13.34 -11.50
C GLU A 49 14.66 14.14 -10.23
N ILE A 50 15.90 14.65 -10.15
CA ILE A 50 16.42 15.38 -9.01
C ILE A 50 16.86 16.77 -9.44
N ASP A 51 16.19 17.77 -8.88
CA ASP A 51 16.46 19.19 -9.07
C ASP A 51 16.25 19.92 -7.72
N ASN A 52 15.34 20.89 -7.63
CA ASN A 52 14.89 21.55 -6.40
C ASN A 52 13.95 20.66 -5.54
N GLY A 53 13.74 19.42 -5.97
CA GLY A 53 12.95 18.38 -5.31
C GLY A 53 13.25 17.03 -5.96
N ILE A 54 12.70 15.96 -5.39
CA ILE A 54 12.71 14.63 -6.02
C ILE A 54 11.33 14.38 -6.61
N PHE A 55 11.31 14.07 -7.91
CA PHE A 55 10.12 13.73 -8.70
C PHE A 55 10.28 12.32 -9.25
N VAL A 56 9.18 11.56 -9.33
CA VAL A 56 9.20 10.19 -9.85
C VAL A 56 8.02 9.95 -10.78
N ALA A 57 8.30 9.42 -11.97
CA ALA A 57 7.30 8.93 -12.91
C ALA A 57 7.30 7.41 -12.89
N LEU A 58 6.23 6.78 -12.38
CA LEU A 58 6.03 5.34 -12.53
C LEU A 58 5.30 5.06 -13.83
N LEU A 59 5.90 4.24 -14.70
CA LEU A 59 5.43 3.95 -16.06
C LEU A 59 5.19 2.45 -16.23
N LYS A 60 4.18 2.10 -17.04
CA LYS A 60 3.95 0.75 -17.55
C LYS A 60 4.07 0.79 -19.07
N GLY A 61 5.20 0.30 -19.59
CA GLY A 61 5.59 0.54 -20.98
C GLY A 61 5.79 2.04 -21.27
N ARG A 62 4.88 2.65 -22.05
CA ARG A 62 4.90 4.09 -22.37
C ARG A 62 3.86 4.91 -21.60
N ASN A 63 2.96 4.27 -20.87
CA ASN A 63 1.86 4.95 -20.17
C ASN A 63 2.32 5.29 -18.76
N ALA A 64 2.06 6.53 -18.31
CA ALA A 64 2.26 6.90 -16.92
C ALA A 64 1.16 6.30 -16.05
N VAL A 65 1.56 5.58 -15.00
CA VAL A 65 0.66 5.01 -13.99
C VAL A 65 0.36 6.08 -12.94
N ILE A 66 1.42 6.71 -12.39
CA ILE A 66 1.33 7.79 -11.42
C ILE A 66 2.59 8.65 -11.48
N TRP A 67 2.43 9.94 -11.20
CA TRP A 67 3.52 10.86 -10.93
C TRP A 67 3.56 11.18 -9.44
N LEU A 68 4.77 11.23 -8.88
CA LEU A 68 5.06 11.64 -7.52
C LEU A 68 5.95 12.89 -7.60
N GLY A 69 5.74 13.86 -6.72
CA GLY A 69 6.54 15.08 -6.66
C GLY A 69 6.86 15.48 -5.22
N ASN A 70 7.70 16.51 -5.09
CA ASN A 70 7.98 17.16 -3.80
C ASN A 70 8.55 16.23 -2.71
N ILE A 71 9.06 15.04 -3.07
CA ILE A 71 9.53 14.03 -2.12
C ILE A 71 10.71 14.60 -1.33
N SER A 72 10.47 14.99 -0.08
CA SER A 72 11.44 15.68 0.77
C SER A 72 11.11 15.58 2.26
N LEU A 73 12.14 15.80 3.10
CA LEU A 73 12.01 15.94 4.55
C LEU A 73 12.51 17.32 4.99
N GLU A 74 11.70 18.04 5.76
CA GLU A 74 12.07 19.26 6.44
C GLU A 74 12.45 18.94 7.89
N ASN A 75 13.52 19.56 8.41
CA ASN A 75 13.95 19.36 9.79
C ASN A 75 14.18 20.69 10.51
N TYR A 76 14.11 20.67 11.84
CA TYR A 76 14.10 21.89 12.66
C TYR A 76 15.31 22.83 12.45
N TYR A 77 16.45 22.31 11.98
CA TYR A 77 17.67 23.08 11.73
C TYR A 77 17.81 23.56 10.27
N VAL A 78 17.02 23.03 9.35
CA VAL A 78 17.03 23.36 7.92
C VAL A 78 15.57 23.44 7.46
N PRO A 79 14.90 24.60 7.66
CA PRO A 79 13.46 24.76 7.43
C PRO A 79 13.02 24.48 5.99
N GLU A 80 13.91 24.73 5.03
CA GLU A 80 13.74 24.36 3.63
C GLU A 80 14.93 23.50 3.22
N MET A 81 14.75 22.19 3.02
CA MET A 81 15.86 21.31 2.60
C MET A 81 16.18 21.39 1.09
N ASN A 82 15.87 22.55 0.48
CA ASN A 82 16.01 22.87 -0.93
C ASN A 82 17.49 22.93 -1.45
N PRO A 83 18.51 23.42 -0.70
CA PRO A 83 19.89 23.42 -1.19
C PRO A 83 20.59 22.04 -1.12
N GLY A 84 19.87 20.98 -0.73
CA GLY A 84 20.43 19.71 -0.24
C GLY A 84 20.58 18.58 -1.26
N PHE A 85 19.86 18.58 -2.38
CA PHE A 85 19.78 17.45 -3.34
C PHE A 85 21.04 17.26 -4.23
N ARG A 86 22.21 17.64 -3.71
CA ARG A 86 23.51 17.30 -4.31
C ARG A 86 23.82 15.83 -4.04
N VAL A 87 23.55 14.99 -5.04
CA VAL A 87 23.93 13.57 -5.06
C VAL A 87 25.42 13.44 -4.72
N GLN A 88 25.72 12.58 -3.74
CA GLN A 88 27.07 12.20 -3.33
C GLN A 88 27.45 10.85 -3.96
N ARG A 89 26.51 9.90 -3.98
CA ARG A 89 26.71 8.55 -4.48
C ARG A 89 25.38 7.95 -4.92
N ILE A 90 25.45 7.12 -5.96
CA ILE A 90 24.39 6.20 -6.37
C ILE A 90 24.86 4.78 -6.05
N SER A 91 23.98 3.95 -5.51
CA SER A 91 24.17 2.50 -5.38
C SER A 91 22.98 1.80 -6.05
N ASN A 92 23.23 0.80 -6.88
CA ASN A 92 22.18 -0.06 -7.44
C ASN A 92 22.36 -1.49 -6.91
N ARG A 93 21.26 -2.21 -6.68
CA ARG A 93 21.27 -3.65 -6.48
C ARG A 93 20.03 -4.32 -7.03
N SER A 94 20.15 -5.59 -7.40
CA SER A 94 19.03 -6.47 -7.68
C SER A 94 18.93 -7.49 -6.55
N VAL A 95 17.73 -7.71 -6.04
CA VAL A 95 17.45 -8.68 -4.99
C VAL A 95 16.42 -9.67 -5.54
N ASN A 96 16.68 -10.96 -5.33
CA ASN A 96 15.75 -12.05 -5.62
C ASN A 96 16.03 -13.17 -4.61
N GLU A 97 15.32 -13.13 -3.50
CA GLU A 97 15.53 -14.02 -2.35
C GLU A 97 14.21 -14.63 -1.86
N THR A 98 14.29 -15.77 -1.19
CA THR A 98 13.14 -16.36 -0.49
C THR A 98 13.20 -15.94 0.97
N VAL A 99 12.24 -15.10 1.39
CA VAL A 99 12.08 -14.70 2.78
C VAL A 99 11.24 -15.75 3.50
N ASN A 100 11.80 -16.31 4.57
CA ASN A 100 11.09 -17.18 5.50
C ASN A 100 10.79 -16.34 6.75
N PRO A 101 9.59 -15.75 6.90
CA PRO A 101 9.29 -14.91 8.05
C PRO A 101 9.33 -15.75 9.34
N GLU A 102 9.92 -15.20 10.40
CA GLU A 102 9.95 -15.86 11.73
C GLU A 102 8.54 -16.15 12.23
N ILE A 103 7.61 -15.25 11.92
CA ILE A 103 6.19 -15.35 12.19
C ILE A 103 5.45 -15.49 10.85
N ARG A 104 4.99 -16.71 10.53
CA ARG A 104 4.38 -17.01 9.23
C ARG A 104 2.92 -16.59 9.20
N GLU A 105 2.65 -15.57 8.41
CA GLU A 105 1.36 -14.93 8.32
C GLU A 105 0.47 -15.49 7.19
N LYS A 106 0.66 -14.98 5.96
CA LYS A 106 -0.07 -15.47 4.77
C LYS A 106 0.67 -16.64 4.14
N GLU A 107 1.98 -16.55 4.04
CA GLU A 107 2.84 -17.57 3.45
C GLU A 107 3.90 -18.05 4.43
N SER A 108 4.23 -19.33 4.36
CA SER A 108 5.37 -19.90 5.10
C SER A 108 6.72 -19.44 4.56
N ALA A 109 6.78 -19.08 3.28
CA ALA A 109 7.90 -18.40 2.63
C ALA A 109 7.40 -17.60 1.41
N TYR A 110 8.01 -16.45 1.11
CA TYR A 110 7.65 -15.64 -0.06
C TYR A 110 8.87 -15.13 -0.82
N VAL A 111 8.71 -14.85 -2.11
CA VAL A 111 9.79 -14.32 -2.97
C VAL A 111 9.84 -12.80 -2.85
N ASN A 112 10.98 -12.28 -2.41
CA ASN A 112 11.28 -10.85 -2.33
C ASN A 112 12.17 -10.49 -3.54
N SER A 113 11.53 -10.03 -4.63
CA SER A 113 12.20 -9.76 -5.91
C SER A 113 11.99 -8.31 -6.35
N TYR A 114 13.07 -7.53 -6.36
CA TYR A 114 13.05 -6.11 -6.74
C TYR A 114 14.41 -5.63 -7.25
N ASN A 115 14.39 -4.59 -8.07
CA ASN A 115 15.56 -3.77 -8.32
C ASN A 115 15.51 -2.53 -7.41
N GLU A 116 16.68 -2.09 -6.93
CA GLU A 116 16.81 -0.97 -5.99
C GLU A 116 17.83 0.07 -6.46
N LEU A 117 17.47 1.34 -6.29
CA LEU A 117 18.30 2.51 -6.48
C LEU A 117 18.38 3.28 -5.15
N GLU A 118 19.54 3.26 -4.51
CA GLU A 118 19.86 4.14 -3.37
C GLU A 118 20.58 5.39 -3.89
N ILE A 119 20.03 6.55 -3.55
CA ILE A 119 20.58 7.86 -3.86
C ILE A 119 21.01 8.51 -2.54
N LYS A 120 22.32 8.56 -2.30
CA LYS A 120 22.89 9.20 -1.11
C LYS A 120 23.32 10.62 -1.44
N PHE A 121 22.95 11.57 -0.58
CA PHE A 121 23.18 12.99 -0.74
C PHE A 121 24.25 13.53 0.21
N LYS A 122 24.86 14.67 -0.14
CA LYS A 122 25.98 15.26 0.63
C LYS A 122 25.62 15.69 2.07
N SER A 123 24.34 15.86 2.39
CA SER A 123 23.84 16.21 3.74
C SER A 123 23.48 14.98 4.61
N ASN A 124 24.08 13.81 4.34
CA ASN A 124 23.94 12.58 5.12
C ASN A 124 22.52 11.99 5.21
N PHE A 125 21.65 12.34 4.26
CA PHE A 125 20.43 11.59 3.97
C PHE A 125 20.58 10.78 2.68
N ALA A 126 19.79 9.73 2.55
CA ALA A 126 19.61 8.95 1.35
C ALA A 126 18.12 8.72 1.10
N VAL A 127 17.76 8.54 -0.17
CA VAL A 127 16.46 8.00 -0.58
C VAL A 127 16.70 6.68 -1.30
N THR A 128 16.03 5.63 -0.85
CA THR A 128 16.09 4.30 -1.47
C THR A 128 14.78 4.04 -2.20
N PHE A 129 14.84 3.80 -3.51
CA PHE A 129 13.70 3.37 -4.33
C PHE A 129 13.81 1.88 -4.62
N ARG A 130 12.71 1.13 -4.42
CA ARG A 130 12.58 -0.29 -4.80
C ARG A 130 11.45 -0.45 -5.81
N LEU A 131 11.74 -1.11 -6.93
CA LEU A 131 10.75 -1.41 -7.96
C LEU A 131 10.57 -2.92 -8.09
N PHE A 132 9.40 -3.37 -7.68
CA PHE A 132 8.88 -4.73 -7.84
C PHE A 132 8.15 -4.85 -9.19
N ASN A 133 7.61 -6.01 -9.55
CA ASN A 133 6.79 -6.14 -10.76
C ASN A 133 5.39 -5.52 -10.57
N GLU A 134 4.98 -5.36 -9.31
CA GLU A 134 3.64 -4.96 -8.87
C GLU A 134 3.59 -3.49 -8.40
N GLY A 135 4.73 -2.87 -8.06
CA GLY A 135 4.73 -1.51 -7.51
C GLY A 135 6.10 -0.91 -7.19
N LEU A 136 6.08 0.38 -6.91
CA LEU A 136 7.23 1.20 -6.48
C LEU A 136 7.08 1.50 -4.98
N ALA A 137 8.16 1.32 -4.21
CA ALA A 137 8.29 1.81 -2.85
C ALA A 137 9.49 2.76 -2.75
N TYR A 138 9.43 3.74 -1.85
CA TYR A 138 10.58 4.54 -1.47
C TYR A 138 10.68 4.67 0.06
N ARG A 139 11.88 4.97 0.56
CA ARG A 139 12.09 5.38 1.96
C ARG A 139 13.25 6.36 2.08
N PHE A 140 13.17 7.22 3.08
CA PHE A 140 14.32 7.99 3.55
C PHE A 140 15.22 7.14 4.46
N THR A 141 16.50 7.49 4.52
CA THR A 141 17.44 6.97 5.52
C THR A 141 18.41 8.08 5.90
N ILE A 142 18.58 8.35 7.18
CA ILE A 142 19.39 9.47 7.68
C ILE A 142 20.51 8.90 8.56
N SER A 143 21.74 9.34 8.33
CA SER A 143 22.93 8.85 9.04
C SER A 143 23.56 9.92 9.92
N GLY A 144 24.02 9.53 11.11
CA GLY A 144 24.97 10.32 11.91
C GLY A 144 24.36 11.47 12.73
N LYS A 145 23.18 11.27 13.33
CA LYS A 145 22.65 12.14 14.39
C LYS A 145 22.01 11.31 15.50
N ASP A 146 22.39 11.60 16.74
CA ASP A 146 21.83 10.95 17.94
C ASP A 146 20.36 11.36 18.20
N SER A 147 19.94 12.50 17.64
CA SER A 147 18.54 12.88 17.53
C SER A 147 18.30 13.78 16.31
N LEU A 148 17.13 13.66 15.69
CA LEU A 148 16.69 14.54 14.62
C LEU A 148 15.18 14.73 14.70
N ARG A 149 14.75 15.99 14.83
CA ARG A 149 13.34 16.37 14.71
C ARG A 149 13.00 16.69 13.26
N ILE A 150 12.27 15.79 12.62
CA ILE A 150 11.53 16.09 11.39
C ILE A 150 10.38 17.04 11.74
N VAL A 151 10.18 18.06 10.91
CA VAL A 151 9.11 19.06 11.03
C VAL A 151 7.99 18.74 10.04
N LYS A 152 8.36 18.24 8.85
CA LYS A 152 7.43 17.89 7.79
C LYS A 152 8.03 16.81 6.90
N GLU A 153 7.19 15.90 6.43
CA GLU A 153 7.45 15.09 5.24
C GLU A 153 6.55 15.61 4.11
N ASN A 154 7.10 15.74 2.92
CA ASN A 154 6.38 16.18 1.73
C ASN A 154 6.33 15.03 0.72
N LEU A 155 5.14 14.81 0.17
CA LEU A 155 4.87 13.92 -0.96
C LEU A 155 3.64 14.47 -1.68
N ASP A 156 3.81 14.84 -2.95
CA ASP A 156 2.70 15.21 -3.83
C ASP A 156 2.36 14.01 -4.73
N LEU A 157 1.08 13.64 -4.81
CA LEU A 157 0.57 12.58 -5.68
C LEU A 157 -0.36 13.19 -6.74
N TYR A 158 -0.07 12.96 -8.01
CA TYR A 158 -0.85 13.55 -9.11
C TYR A 158 -1.83 12.53 -9.72
N PHE A 159 -3.12 12.90 -9.70
CA PHE A 159 -4.23 12.14 -10.26
C PHE A 159 -4.98 12.95 -11.31
N GLU A 160 -5.66 12.28 -12.25
CA GLU A 160 -6.52 12.93 -13.23
C GLU A 160 -7.91 13.20 -12.65
N THR A 161 -8.55 14.28 -13.07
CA THR A 161 -9.89 14.69 -12.59
C THR A 161 -10.99 13.65 -12.85
N GLY A 162 -10.76 12.71 -13.78
CA GLY A 162 -11.65 11.60 -14.09
C GLY A 162 -11.47 10.35 -13.22
N ASP A 163 -10.31 10.19 -12.57
CA ASP A 163 -10.00 9.06 -11.69
C ASP A 163 -10.96 9.06 -10.47
N SER A 164 -11.13 7.90 -9.82
CA SER A 164 -11.92 7.80 -8.58
C SER A 164 -11.12 7.19 -7.44
N LEU A 165 -11.32 7.71 -6.23
CA LEU A 165 -10.60 7.33 -5.03
C LEU A 165 -11.55 6.62 -4.07
N ARG A 166 -11.05 5.59 -3.38
CA ARG A 166 -11.71 4.95 -2.24
C ARG A 166 -10.83 5.08 -1.01
N PHE A 167 -11.38 5.70 0.04
CA PHE A 167 -10.60 6.12 1.20
C PHE A 167 -11.46 6.33 2.44
N GLN A 168 -10.82 6.21 3.61
CA GLN A 168 -11.33 6.75 4.86
C GLN A 168 -10.84 8.19 5.02
N SER A 169 -11.61 9.01 5.73
CA SER A 169 -11.26 10.42 5.96
C SER A 169 -11.58 10.88 7.38
N SER A 170 -10.92 11.96 7.80
CA SER A 170 -11.16 12.62 9.07
C SER A 170 -11.02 14.15 8.95
N GLU A 171 -11.60 14.90 9.88
CA GLU A 171 -11.45 16.36 9.95
C GLU A 171 -10.19 16.77 10.74
N THR A 172 -9.65 15.85 11.56
CA THR A 172 -8.46 16.10 12.39
C THR A 172 -7.56 14.87 12.46
N PHE A 173 -6.30 15.06 12.87
CA PHE A 173 -5.36 13.98 13.16
C PHE A 173 -5.76 13.12 14.37
N ASN A 174 -6.65 13.61 15.24
CA ASN A 174 -7.24 12.80 16.30
C ASN A 174 -8.40 11.97 15.71
N SER A 175 -8.03 10.87 15.05
CA SER A 175 -8.94 9.93 14.41
C SER A 175 -8.70 8.53 14.98
N ALA A 176 -9.78 7.78 15.23
CA ALA A 176 -9.70 6.35 15.48
C ALA A 176 -9.40 5.55 14.20
N TYR A 177 -9.39 6.20 13.02
CA TYR A 177 -9.31 5.57 11.69
C TYR A 177 -10.47 4.60 11.38
N GLU A 178 -11.52 4.62 12.19
CA GLU A 178 -12.75 3.83 12.03
C GLU A 178 -13.86 4.65 11.35
N THR A 179 -13.64 5.13 10.13
CA THR A 179 -14.69 5.77 9.31
C THR A 179 -15.10 4.91 8.12
N PRO A 180 -16.34 5.00 7.59
CA PRO A 180 -16.72 4.30 6.38
C PRO A 180 -15.87 4.74 5.19
N TYR A 181 -15.53 3.81 4.29
CA TYR A 181 -14.86 4.16 3.03
C TYR A 181 -15.79 5.00 2.14
N GLU A 182 -15.34 6.19 1.79
CA GLU A 182 -15.96 7.04 0.78
C GLU A 182 -15.51 6.61 -0.63
N HIS A 183 -16.34 6.83 -1.65
CA HIS A 183 -15.98 6.65 -3.06
C HIS A 183 -16.38 7.90 -3.85
N GLN A 184 -15.38 8.64 -4.33
CA GLN A 184 -15.58 9.94 -5.01
C GLN A 184 -14.65 10.06 -6.23
N ARG A 185 -15.01 10.85 -7.24
CA ARG A 185 -14.04 11.24 -8.28
C ARG A 185 -13.08 12.30 -7.76
N VAL A 186 -11.85 12.36 -8.28
CA VAL A 186 -10.85 13.39 -7.91
C VAL A 186 -11.43 14.80 -7.91
N LYS A 187 -12.23 15.14 -8.94
CA LYS A 187 -12.88 16.46 -9.07
C LYS A 187 -13.96 16.78 -8.03
N GLU A 188 -14.47 15.78 -7.31
CA GLU A 188 -15.55 15.91 -6.31
C GLU A 188 -14.99 16.03 -4.88
N ILE A 189 -13.74 15.64 -4.67
CA ILE A 189 -13.06 15.69 -3.37
C ILE A 189 -12.81 17.15 -2.98
N LYS A 190 -13.31 17.54 -1.81
CA LYS A 190 -13.15 18.88 -1.25
C LYS A 190 -11.85 18.98 -0.45
N THR A 191 -11.20 20.14 -0.50
CA THR A 191 -10.06 20.46 0.37
C THR A 191 -10.51 20.61 1.83
N GLY A 192 -9.59 20.40 2.77
CA GLY A 192 -9.81 20.63 4.20
C GLY A 192 -10.18 19.39 5.03
N ARG A 193 -10.19 18.18 4.44
CA ARG A 193 -10.26 16.91 5.17
C ARG A 193 -8.97 16.11 4.95
N LEU A 194 -8.57 15.33 5.95
CA LEU A 194 -7.47 14.37 5.85
C LEU A 194 -7.98 13.08 5.20
N ILE A 195 -7.12 12.44 4.41
CA ILE A 195 -7.36 11.14 3.79
C ILE A 195 -6.39 10.14 4.42
N SER A 196 -6.92 9.05 4.97
CA SER A 196 -6.13 7.99 5.59
C SER A 196 -5.57 7.03 4.54
N LEU A 197 -4.41 6.45 4.83
CA LEU A 197 -3.90 5.28 4.11
C LEU A 197 -4.47 3.98 4.74
N PRO A 198 -4.68 2.90 3.97
CA PRO A 198 -4.44 2.79 2.53
C PRO A 198 -5.49 3.53 1.69
N LEU A 199 -4.99 4.27 0.69
CA LEU A 199 -5.80 4.95 -0.33
C LEU A 199 -5.79 4.11 -1.61
N LEU A 200 -6.98 3.74 -2.13
CA LEU A 200 -7.12 3.13 -3.45
C LEU A 200 -7.51 4.19 -4.49
N VAL A 201 -6.85 4.15 -5.64
CA VAL A 201 -7.18 4.92 -6.84
C VAL A 201 -7.57 3.96 -7.96
N GLU A 202 -8.67 4.26 -8.64
CA GLU A 202 -9.12 3.61 -9.87
C GLU A 202 -8.96 4.64 -11.01
N LYS A 203 -7.98 4.38 -11.88
CA LYS A 203 -7.69 5.19 -13.06
C LYS A 203 -8.80 5.06 -14.10
N THR A 204 -8.97 6.09 -14.93
CA THR A 204 -9.92 6.08 -16.06
C THR A 204 -9.75 4.93 -17.05
N ASP A 205 -8.55 4.34 -17.14
CA ASP A 205 -8.22 3.17 -17.99
C ASP A 205 -8.48 1.81 -17.31
N GLY A 206 -8.98 1.80 -16.07
CA GLY A 206 -9.21 0.59 -15.27
C GLY A 206 -8.00 0.11 -14.46
N THR A 207 -6.87 0.82 -14.50
CA THR A 207 -5.71 0.52 -13.64
C THR A 207 -6.03 0.86 -12.19
N PHE A 208 -5.73 -0.05 -11.26
CA PHE A 208 -5.80 0.21 -9.82
C PHE A 208 -4.42 0.54 -9.26
N ILE A 209 -4.37 1.51 -8.34
CA ILE A 209 -3.18 1.93 -7.62
C ILE A 209 -3.53 1.99 -6.14
N MET A 210 -2.80 1.26 -5.30
CA MET A 210 -2.94 1.34 -3.85
C MET A 210 -1.75 2.10 -3.27
N VAL A 211 -2.02 3.21 -2.60
CA VAL A 211 -1.04 3.98 -1.85
C VAL A 211 -1.15 3.56 -0.39
N THR A 212 -0.05 3.11 0.20
CA THR A 212 0.03 2.67 1.59
C THR A 212 1.46 2.82 2.09
N GLU A 213 1.62 2.75 3.41
CA GLU A 213 2.91 2.65 4.09
C GLU A 213 3.07 1.26 4.75
N SER A 214 4.27 0.98 5.25
CA SER A 214 4.64 -0.24 5.98
C SER A 214 5.83 0.09 6.90
N ASP A 215 6.16 -0.79 7.86
CA ASP A 215 7.03 -0.46 9.01
C ASP A 215 6.38 0.58 9.96
N LEU A 216 5.05 0.55 10.06
CA LEU A 216 4.20 1.34 10.96
C LEU A 216 3.52 0.42 11.98
N TYR A 217 3.42 0.83 13.25
CA TYR A 217 3.01 -0.02 14.38
C TYR A 217 1.69 0.45 15.04
N ASP A 218 0.92 -0.53 15.54
CA ASP A 218 -0.37 -0.47 16.32
C ASP A 218 -1.69 -0.06 15.61
N TYR A 219 -2.74 -0.93 15.66
CA TYR A 219 -4.10 -0.65 15.12
C TYR A 219 -5.28 -1.54 15.64
N PRO A 220 -6.50 -0.98 15.84
CA PRO A 220 -7.81 -1.67 16.01
C PRO A 220 -9.00 -1.00 15.23
N MET A 221 -10.30 -1.42 15.22
CA MET A 221 -10.94 -2.76 15.36
C MET A 221 -11.98 -3.05 14.22
N GLY A 222 -13.32 -2.99 14.43
CA GLY A 222 -14.34 -3.22 13.36
C GLY A 222 -15.82 -3.53 13.74
N GLN A 223 -16.73 -3.49 12.75
CA GLN A 223 -18.18 -3.79 12.82
C GLN A 223 -18.56 -5.02 11.95
N GLY A 224 -19.63 -5.76 12.28
CA GLY A 224 -20.17 -6.86 11.45
C GLY A 224 -21.16 -7.79 12.17
N THR A 225 -21.53 -8.92 11.55
CA THR A 225 -22.27 -10.02 12.22
C THR A 225 -21.36 -10.92 13.07
N ARG A 226 -21.93 -11.85 13.83
CA ARG A 226 -21.18 -12.89 14.55
C ARG A 226 -20.32 -13.72 13.61
N ALA A 227 -20.88 -14.20 12.50
CA ALA A 227 -20.14 -15.00 11.53
C ALA A 227 -19.10 -14.16 10.76
N HIS A 228 -19.34 -12.86 10.55
CA HIS A 228 -18.32 -11.91 10.07
C HIS A 228 -17.12 -11.86 11.04
N SER A 229 -17.36 -11.54 12.32
CA SER A 229 -16.31 -11.44 13.34
C SER A 229 -15.52 -12.74 13.50
N MET A 230 -16.16 -13.90 13.32
CA MET A 230 -15.46 -15.18 13.30
C MET A 230 -14.66 -15.43 12.02
N ALA A 231 -15.20 -15.06 10.85
CA ALA A 231 -14.48 -15.15 9.58
C ALA A 231 -13.23 -14.27 9.54
N LEU A 232 -13.21 -13.14 10.27
CA LEU A 232 -12.02 -12.29 10.42
C LEU A 232 -10.80 -13.04 11.00
N PHE A 233 -10.99 -14.10 11.81
CA PHE A 233 -9.87 -14.93 12.30
C PHE A 233 -9.14 -15.72 11.20
N VAL A 234 -9.77 -15.89 10.03
CA VAL A 234 -9.18 -16.54 8.84
C VAL A 234 -8.86 -15.50 7.74
N VAL A 235 -9.72 -14.50 7.56
CA VAL A 235 -9.53 -13.45 6.56
C VAL A 235 -8.39 -12.51 6.94
N LEU A 236 -8.39 -11.98 8.17
CA LEU A 236 -7.29 -11.15 8.66
C LEU A 236 -6.10 -12.02 9.04
N SER A 237 -4.92 -11.47 8.89
CA SER A 237 -3.67 -12.09 9.31
C SER A 237 -3.26 -11.42 10.62
N SER A 238 -3.24 -12.18 11.71
CA SER A 238 -2.74 -11.71 13.00
C SER A 238 -2.08 -12.88 13.74
N PRO A 239 -0.75 -12.88 13.89
CA PRO A 239 -0.07 -13.91 14.66
C PRO A 239 -0.31 -13.82 16.17
N LEU A 240 -0.70 -12.64 16.65
CA LEU A 240 -1.10 -12.38 18.03
C LEU A 240 -2.60 -12.03 18.06
N THR A 241 -3.44 -12.97 17.65
CA THR A 241 -4.89 -12.76 17.64
C THR A 241 -5.44 -12.58 19.05
N MET A 242 -6.17 -11.50 19.27
CA MET A 242 -6.89 -11.25 20.50
C MET A 242 -8.25 -11.97 20.51
N LEU A 243 -8.68 -12.40 21.70
CA LEU A 243 -10.07 -12.67 22.02
C LEU A 243 -10.60 -11.43 22.78
N PRO A 244 -11.23 -10.45 22.10
CA PRO A 244 -11.51 -9.13 22.67
C PRO A 244 -12.70 -9.09 23.64
N ASP A 245 -13.53 -10.13 23.68
CA ASP A 245 -14.75 -10.16 24.51
C ASP A 245 -14.47 -10.63 25.96
N SER A 246 -15.45 -10.51 26.85
CA SER A 246 -15.26 -10.98 28.23
C SER A 246 -15.22 -12.52 28.31
N PRO A 247 -14.44 -13.11 29.23
CA PRO A 247 -14.44 -14.57 29.41
C PRO A 247 -15.83 -15.16 29.69
N SER A 248 -16.70 -14.40 30.36
CA SER A 248 -18.09 -14.79 30.62
C SER A 248 -18.87 -14.99 29.32
N ASP A 249 -18.61 -14.17 28.31
CA ASP A 249 -19.33 -14.19 27.03
C ASP A 249 -18.85 -15.34 26.16
N TYR A 250 -17.54 -15.62 26.15
CA TYR A 250 -17.00 -16.85 25.58
C TYR A 250 -17.54 -18.13 26.26
N TYR A 251 -17.82 -18.10 27.58
CA TYR A 251 -18.47 -19.23 28.25
C TYR A 251 -19.95 -19.39 27.90
N ARG A 252 -20.67 -18.29 27.58
CA ARG A 252 -22.05 -18.34 27.07
C ARG A 252 -22.07 -18.86 25.63
N GLU A 253 -21.16 -18.38 24.79
CA GLU A 253 -21.07 -18.65 23.36
C GLU A 253 -20.13 -19.82 23.06
N LYS A 254 -20.40 -20.97 23.68
CA LYS A 254 -19.47 -22.11 23.66
C LYS A 254 -19.17 -22.64 22.26
N GLU A 255 -20.17 -22.73 21.38
CA GLU A 255 -19.97 -23.23 20.01
C GLU A 255 -19.01 -22.34 19.20
N CYS A 256 -19.25 -21.02 19.20
CA CYS A 256 -18.36 -20.05 18.57
C CYS A 256 -16.95 -20.10 19.18
N THR A 257 -16.86 -20.19 20.51
CA THR A 257 -15.59 -20.20 21.25
C THR A 257 -14.76 -21.45 20.96
N ASP A 258 -15.39 -22.63 20.99
CA ASP A 258 -14.73 -23.90 20.65
C ASP A 258 -14.22 -23.89 19.20
N PHE A 259 -14.96 -23.27 18.28
CA PHE A 259 -14.52 -23.07 16.89
C PHE A 259 -13.29 -22.15 16.80
N ILE A 260 -13.37 -20.93 17.34
CA ILE A 260 -12.28 -19.94 17.29
C ILE A 260 -10.99 -20.51 17.91
N ARG A 261 -11.08 -21.21 19.04
CA ARG A 261 -9.95 -21.85 19.72
C ARG A 261 -9.21 -22.91 18.89
N ARG A 262 -9.80 -23.39 17.79
CA ARG A 262 -9.18 -24.35 16.86
C ARG A 262 -8.58 -23.69 15.62
N ILE A 263 -8.80 -22.40 15.40
CA ILE A 263 -8.21 -21.65 14.28
C ILE A 263 -6.73 -21.38 14.58
N PRO A 264 -5.79 -21.84 13.71
CA PRO A 264 -4.39 -21.47 13.81
C PRO A 264 -4.15 -19.96 13.68
N VAL A 265 -3.11 -19.45 14.33
CA VAL A 265 -2.61 -18.06 14.12
C VAL A 265 -1.38 -18.00 13.21
N VAL A 266 -0.88 -19.17 12.77
CA VAL A 266 0.27 -19.37 11.89
C VAL A 266 -0.15 -20.38 10.82
N TRP A 267 0.20 -20.11 9.57
CA TRP A 267 -0.30 -20.87 8.42
C TRP A 267 0.84 -21.40 7.54
N ASP A 268 0.63 -22.55 6.92
CA ASP A 268 1.57 -23.11 5.95
C ASP A 268 1.39 -22.46 4.56
N GLU A 269 0.15 -22.10 4.23
CA GLU A 269 -0.31 -21.71 2.90
C GLU A 269 -1.60 -20.89 3.01
N THR A 270 -1.74 -19.82 2.20
CA THR A 270 -2.96 -19.01 2.07
C THR A 270 -3.34 -18.86 0.60
N ARG A 271 -4.62 -19.01 0.28
CA ARG A 271 -5.19 -18.78 -1.06
C ARG A 271 -6.34 -17.78 -0.98
N LEU A 272 -6.24 -16.69 -1.75
CA LEU A 272 -7.40 -15.88 -2.10
C LEU A 272 -8.20 -16.66 -3.15
N ILE A 273 -9.34 -17.22 -2.77
CA ILE A 273 -10.16 -18.03 -3.68
C ILE A 273 -11.00 -17.13 -4.58
N GLU A 274 -11.68 -16.16 -3.97
CA GLU A 274 -12.47 -15.17 -4.69
C GLU A 274 -12.46 -13.84 -3.93
N GLY A 275 -12.61 -12.73 -4.63
CA GLY A 275 -12.81 -11.45 -3.97
C GLY A 275 -13.05 -10.32 -4.95
N LYS A 276 -13.82 -9.33 -4.48
CA LYS A 276 -14.01 -8.06 -5.17
C LYS A 276 -13.81 -6.95 -4.14
N MET A 277 -12.87 -6.05 -4.42
CA MET A 277 -12.45 -5.02 -3.48
C MET A 277 -13.64 -4.17 -2.99
N ALA A 278 -13.68 -3.94 -1.67
CA ALA A 278 -14.78 -3.29 -0.96
C ALA A 278 -16.18 -3.92 -1.15
N ARG A 279 -16.26 -5.19 -1.59
CA ARG A 279 -17.53 -5.93 -1.80
C ARG A 279 -17.57 -7.29 -1.11
N TYR A 280 -16.54 -8.11 -1.25
CA TYR A 280 -16.39 -9.39 -0.54
C TYR A 280 -14.99 -9.96 -0.73
N THR A 281 -14.62 -10.91 0.12
CA THR A 281 -13.45 -11.77 -0.06
C THR A 281 -13.72 -13.15 0.53
N VAL A 282 -13.12 -14.19 -0.07
CA VAL A 282 -13.08 -15.57 0.41
C VAL A 282 -11.63 -16.02 0.43
N ILE A 283 -11.12 -16.32 1.61
CA ILE A 283 -9.73 -16.73 1.84
C ILE A 283 -9.75 -18.13 2.44
N ALA A 284 -9.00 -19.05 1.83
CA ALA A 284 -8.69 -20.37 2.37
C ALA A 284 -7.25 -20.38 2.91
N ARG A 285 -7.02 -20.97 4.07
CA ARG A 285 -5.69 -21.16 4.67
C ARG A 285 -5.49 -22.59 5.15
N ARG A 286 -4.28 -23.12 5.04
CA ARG A 286 -3.94 -24.48 5.49
C ARG A 286 -2.96 -24.45 6.66
N SER A 287 -3.14 -25.36 7.61
CA SER A 287 -2.18 -25.64 8.67
C SER A 287 -2.10 -27.15 8.87
N GLY A 288 -0.94 -27.74 8.56
CA GLY A 288 -0.80 -29.19 8.42
C GLY A 288 -1.75 -29.71 7.34
N ASN A 289 -2.66 -30.61 7.74
CA ASN A 289 -3.64 -31.24 6.84
C ASN A 289 -5.03 -30.59 6.90
N GLU A 290 -5.24 -29.60 7.79
CA GLU A 290 -6.54 -28.94 7.95
C GLU A 290 -6.60 -27.64 7.16
N TRP A 291 -7.75 -27.39 6.55
CA TRP A 291 -8.06 -26.13 5.86
C TRP A 291 -9.08 -25.33 6.66
N PHE A 292 -8.92 -24.01 6.66
CA PHE A 292 -9.85 -23.06 7.23
C PHE A 292 -10.23 -22.07 6.15
N VAL A 293 -11.52 -21.77 6.02
CA VAL A 293 -12.01 -20.85 4.99
C VAL A 293 -12.84 -19.77 5.67
N GLY A 294 -12.53 -18.51 5.39
CA GLY A 294 -13.29 -17.36 5.88
C GLY A 294 -13.78 -16.51 4.72
N ALA A 295 -15.04 -16.11 4.76
CA ALA A 295 -15.67 -15.23 3.80
C ALA A 295 -16.36 -14.07 4.53
N ILE A 296 -16.23 -12.86 3.97
CA ILE A 296 -16.93 -11.65 4.44
C ILE A 296 -17.49 -10.86 3.25
N THR A 297 -18.59 -10.14 3.45
CA THR A 297 -19.22 -9.27 2.44
C THR A 297 -19.41 -7.84 2.96
N ASP A 298 -19.66 -6.90 2.04
CA ASP A 298 -20.05 -5.52 2.35
C ASP A 298 -21.48 -5.45 2.90
N TRP A 299 -22.04 -4.24 3.05
CA TRP A 299 -23.43 -4.03 3.47
C TRP A 299 -24.49 -4.55 2.46
N ASN A 300 -24.09 -5.33 1.45
CA ASN A 300 -24.97 -6.05 0.55
C ASN A 300 -24.81 -7.56 0.82
N GLY A 301 -25.90 -8.20 1.23
CA GLY A 301 -25.95 -9.66 1.39
C GLY A 301 -25.66 -10.37 0.05
N ARG A 302 -25.08 -11.57 0.14
CA ARG A 302 -24.45 -12.25 -1.00
C ARG A 302 -24.54 -13.77 -0.87
N SER A 303 -24.67 -14.44 -2.00
CA SER A 303 -24.39 -15.87 -2.12
C SER A 303 -23.16 -16.09 -2.98
N ILE A 304 -22.30 -17.02 -2.59
CA ILE A 304 -21.04 -17.36 -3.27
C ILE A 304 -20.98 -18.88 -3.44
N ASP A 305 -20.72 -19.33 -4.67
CA ASP A 305 -20.51 -20.73 -5.00
C ASP A 305 -18.99 -21.02 -4.95
N LEU A 306 -18.51 -21.51 -3.80
CA LEU A 306 -17.10 -21.79 -3.54
C LEU A 306 -16.69 -23.14 -4.13
N LEU A 307 -15.79 -23.11 -5.13
CA LEU A 307 -15.12 -24.31 -5.64
C LEU A 307 -14.04 -24.79 -4.66
N THR A 308 -13.96 -26.09 -4.43
CA THR A 308 -13.00 -26.71 -3.48
C THR A 308 -11.83 -27.44 -4.16
N ASP A 309 -11.43 -26.97 -5.33
CA ASP A 309 -10.30 -27.50 -6.14
C ASP A 309 -8.91 -27.30 -5.51
N PHE A 310 -8.82 -26.50 -4.44
CA PHE A 310 -7.62 -26.37 -3.62
C PHE A 310 -7.37 -27.55 -2.67
N LEU A 311 -8.37 -28.43 -2.49
CA LEU A 311 -8.24 -29.66 -1.74
C LEU A 311 -7.58 -30.77 -2.58
N VAL A 312 -6.89 -31.68 -1.91
CA VAL A 312 -6.37 -32.91 -2.54
C VAL A 312 -7.54 -33.90 -2.72
N GLU A 313 -7.50 -34.77 -3.72
CA GLU A 313 -8.55 -35.80 -3.90
C GLU A 313 -8.80 -36.60 -2.62
N GLY A 314 -10.05 -36.63 -2.18
CA GLY A 314 -10.45 -37.26 -0.92
C GLY A 314 -11.85 -36.88 -0.46
N ARG A 315 -12.24 -37.40 0.71
CA ARG A 315 -13.46 -37.01 1.43
C ARG A 315 -13.09 -36.15 2.63
N TYR A 316 -13.93 -35.17 2.91
CA TYR A 316 -13.70 -34.15 3.92
C TYR A 316 -14.93 -33.97 4.80
N ARG A 317 -14.70 -33.71 6.09
CA ARG A 317 -15.71 -33.18 7.00
C ARG A 317 -15.64 -31.66 6.99
N LEU A 318 -16.77 -31.02 6.72
CA LEU A 318 -16.98 -29.59 6.87
C LEU A 318 -17.60 -29.33 8.25
N GLU A 319 -17.03 -28.39 9.00
CA GLU A 319 -17.69 -27.73 10.11
C GLU A 319 -17.76 -26.24 9.77
N GLU A 320 -18.97 -25.71 9.54
CA GLU A 320 -19.19 -24.30 9.18
C GLU A 320 -20.03 -23.56 10.23
N ILE A 321 -19.80 -22.25 10.32
CA ILE A 321 -20.63 -21.28 11.02
C ILE A 321 -20.97 -20.18 10.02
N GLN A 322 -22.26 -20.02 9.75
CA GLN A 322 -22.82 -19.08 8.79
C GLN A 322 -23.80 -18.10 9.44
N ASP A 323 -24.06 -16.98 8.79
CA ASP A 323 -25.12 -16.04 9.18
C ASP A 323 -26.50 -16.74 9.25
N GLY A 324 -27.24 -16.47 10.32
CA GLY A 324 -28.61 -16.94 10.51
C GLY A 324 -29.61 -16.20 9.62
N ILE A 325 -30.83 -16.74 9.53
CA ILE A 325 -31.87 -16.22 8.61
C ILE A 325 -32.34 -14.79 8.95
N ASN A 326 -32.08 -14.31 10.17
CA ASN A 326 -32.38 -12.95 10.63
C ASN A 326 -31.12 -12.13 10.93
N ALA A 327 -29.93 -12.56 10.47
CA ALA A 327 -28.66 -11.88 10.76
C ALA A 327 -28.63 -10.41 10.27
N ASP A 328 -29.46 -10.07 9.28
CA ASP A 328 -29.70 -8.71 8.79
C ASP A 328 -30.37 -7.76 9.81
N LYS A 329 -31.06 -8.33 10.81
CA LYS A 329 -31.79 -7.62 11.88
C LYS A 329 -31.20 -7.87 13.26
N ARG A 330 -30.62 -9.04 13.49
CA ARG A 330 -29.95 -9.43 14.73
C ARG A 330 -28.59 -10.04 14.38
N ALA A 331 -27.54 -9.24 14.44
CA ALA A 331 -26.17 -9.61 14.10
C ALA A 331 -25.62 -10.86 14.84
N GLU A 332 -26.24 -11.25 15.97
CA GLU A 332 -25.92 -12.47 16.72
C GLU A 332 -26.53 -13.76 16.13
N ASP A 333 -27.49 -13.68 15.19
CA ASP A 333 -28.14 -14.87 14.63
C ASP A 333 -27.14 -15.62 13.73
N TYR A 334 -26.78 -16.84 14.10
CA TYR A 334 -25.87 -17.72 13.36
C TYR A 334 -26.40 -19.15 13.31
N LYS A 335 -25.87 -19.94 12.37
CA LYS A 335 -26.13 -21.36 12.29
C LYS A 335 -24.81 -22.13 12.14
N ARG A 336 -24.59 -23.10 13.00
CA ARG A 336 -23.52 -24.10 12.88
C ARG A 336 -24.04 -25.30 12.08
N ILE A 337 -23.25 -25.80 11.13
CA ILE A 337 -23.57 -27.02 10.35
C ILE A 337 -22.34 -27.91 10.27
N GLU A 338 -22.53 -29.22 10.40
CA GLU A 338 -21.54 -30.24 10.07
C GLU A 338 -22.04 -31.09 8.90
N THR A 339 -21.20 -31.28 7.88
CA THR A 339 -21.48 -32.10 6.69
C THR A 339 -20.23 -32.84 6.21
N GLU A 340 -20.40 -33.74 5.24
CA GLU A 340 -19.31 -34.40 4.54
C GLU A 340 -19.43 -34.14 3.03
N PHE A 341 -18.30 -33.93 2.36
CA PHE A 341 -18.22 -33.63 0.92
C PHE A 341 -16.95 -34.22 0.29
N GLY A 342 -16.87 -34.22 -1.03
CA GLY A 342 -15.69 -34.61 -1.80
C GLY A 342 -14.87 -33.40 -2.28
N ALA A 343 -13.56 -33.57 -2.44
CA ALA A 343 -12.73 -32.54 -3.08
C ALA A 343 -13.26 -32.19 -4.49
N GLY A 344 -13.38 -30.88 -4.78
CA GLY A 344 -13.93 -30.38 -6.04
C GLY A 344 -15.46 -30.15 -6.02
N ASP A 345 -16.17 -30.56 -4.97
CA ASP A 345 -17.58 -30.15 -4.79
C ASP A 345 -17.69 -28.63 -4.58
N ILE A 346 -18.85 -28.07 -4.91
CA ILE A 346 -19.16 -26.64 -4.74
C ILE A 346 -19.91 -26.44 -3.41
N LEU A 347 -19.33 -25.63 -2.52
CA LEU A 347 -19.96 -25.20 -1.27
C LEU A 347 -20.73 -23.89 -1.50
N LYS A 348 -21.98 -23.83 -1.03
CA LYS A 348 -22.84 -22.64 -1.18
C LYS A 348 -22.82 -21.79 0.07
N LEU A 349 -22.10 -20.67 0.03
CA LEU A 349 -21.98 -19.72 1.12
C LEU A 349 -23.13 -18.71 1.03
N HIS A 350 -23.76 -18.42 2.17
CA HIS A 350 -24.74 -17.35 2.32
C HIS A 350 -24.24 -16.35 3.36
N LEU A 351 -24.15 -15.08 2.97
CA LEU A 351 -23.66 -13.98 3.80
C LEU A 351 -24.75 -12.90 3.88
N ALA A 352 -25.08 -12.48 5.10
CA ALA A 352 -25.98 -11.37 5.36
C ALA A 352 -25.33 -10.01 5.05
N PRO A 353 -26.08 -8.90 5.03
CA PRO A 353 -25.49 -7.55 4.97
C PRO A 353 -24.49 -7.29 6.11
N GLY A 354 -23.23 -6.94 5.78
CA GLY A 354 -22.16 -6.82 6.77
C GLY A 354 -21.75 -8.17 7.40
N GLY A 355 -22.12 -9.26 6.74
CA GLY A 355 -22.06 -10.63 7.24
C GLY A 355 -20.81 -11.39 6.86
N GLY A 356 -20.83 -12.69 7.18
CA GLY A 356 -19.72 -13.60 6.96
C GLY A 356 -20.08 -15.07 7.08
N TRP A 357 -19.10 -15.89 6.75
CA TRP A 357 -19.16 -17.35 6.82
C TRP A 357 -17.76 -17.85 7.14
N VAL A 358 -17.64 -18.84 8.02
CA VAL A 358 -16.34 -19.44 8.36
C VAL A 358 -16.48 -20.95 8.48
N ALA A 359 -15.48 -21.69 8.02
CA ALA A 359 -15.46 -23.14 8.14
C ALA A 359 -14.08 -23.71 8.40
N ARG A 360 -14.08 -24.90 9.01
CA ARG A 360 -12.95 -25.80 9.19
C ARG A 360 -13.22 -27.07 8.40
N ILE A 361 -12.25 -27.46 7.58
CA ILE A 361 -12.30 -28.57 6.64
C ILE A 361 -11.20 -29.55 7.05
N VAL A 362 -11.61 -30.77 7.40
CA VAL A 362 -10.70 -31.82 7.91
C VAL A 362 -10.80 -33.05 7.00
N PRO A 363 -9.67 -33.63 6.53
CA PRO A 363 -9.67 -34.91 5.81
C PRO A 363 -10.28 -36.03 6.66
N MET A 364 -10.94 -36.98 6.01
CA MET A 364 -11.55 -38.16 6.65
C MET A 364 -10.68 -39.41 6.57
#